data_AF-A0A8J3Y7C4-F1
#
_entry.id   AF-A0A8J3Y7C4-F1
#
_cell.length_a   1.000
_cell.length_b   1.000
_cell.length_c   1.000
_cell.angle_alpha   90.00
_cell.angle_beta   90.00
_cell.angle_gamma   90.00
#
_symmetry.space_group_name_H-M   'P 1'
#
loop_
_entity.id
_entity.type
_entity.pdbx_description
1 polymer ?
#
loop_
_entity_poly.entity_id
_entity_poly.type
_entity_poly.pdbx_seq_one_letter_code
_entity_poly.pdbx_strand_id
1 'polypeptide(L)'
;MTGPLADRQAALVAALTAGAPVPPGFDARLVEVARTALLRKRAGEVARQWPLLAAAHGPRWPATFAAWAAARPTNGSVRDGWDLARAQAASGVLPRLAAEELAAREATFRYDGTGAVRRRRAPALARAAGAVAVQVGGRVRLLRRPA
;
A
#
# COMPACT_ATOMS: atom_id res chain seq x y z
N MET A 1 33.54 -1.03 -16.82
CA MET A 1 33.52 0.44 -16.93
C MET A 1 32.51 0.97 -15.93
N THR A 2 32.96 1.84 -15.04
CA THR A 2 32.18 2.30 -13.89
C THR A 2 31.36 3.52 -14.32
N GLY A 3 30.03 3.42 -14.38
CA GLY A 3 29.17 4.55 -14.76
C GLY A 3 29.30 5.75 -13.81
N PRO A 4 28.78 6.93 -14.22
CA PRO A 4 28.67 8.12 -13.38
C PRO A 4 28.16 7.81 -11.96
N LEU A 5 28.63 8.55 -10.94
CA LEU A 5 28.25 8.34 -9.55
C LEU A 5 26.73 8.34 -9.35
N ALA A 6 26.03 9.26 -10.03
CA ALA A 6 24.58 9.37 -9.99
C ALA A 6 23.88 8.08 -10.41
N ASP A 7 24.35 7.42 -11.48
CA ASP A 7 23.77 6.17 -11.99
C ASP A 7 23.95 5.02 -11.00
N ARG A 8 25.11 4.96 -10.33
CA ARG A 8 25.37 3.96 -9.28
C ARG A 8 24.52 4.19 -8.05
N GLN A 9 24.31 5.44 -7.64
CA GLN A 9 23.41 5.78 -6.54
C GLN A 9 21.95 5.44 -6.88
N ALA A 10 21.51 5.76 -8.09
CA ALA A 10 20.19 5.40 -8.58
C ALA A 10 19.99 3.88 -8.60
N ALA A 11 20.98 3.13 -9.08
CA ALA A 11 20.95 1.67 -9.09
C ALA A 11 20.90 1.07 -7.66
N LEU A 12 21.65 1.63 -6.71
CA LEU A 12 21.57 1.21 -5.30
C LEU A 12 20.18 1.50 -4.70
N VAL A 13 19.62 2.69 -4.94
CA VAL A 13 18.27 3.04 -4.49
C VAL A 13 17.23 2.10 -5.09
N ALA A 14 17.35 1.79 -6.39
CA ALA A 14 16.47 0.83 -7.06
C ALA A 14 16.60 -0.58 -6.45
N ALA A 15 17.81 -1.03 -6.10
CA ALA A 15 18.01 -2.31 -5.42
C ALA A 15 17.32 -2.34 -4.05
N LEU A 16 17.47 -1.27 -3.27
CA LEU A 16 16.89 -1.16 -1.93
C LEU A 16 15.36 -1.01 -1.91
N THR A 17 14.77 -0.37 -2.93
CA THR A 17 13.36 0.05 -2.89
C THR A 17 12.45 -0.68 -3.87
N ALA A 18 13.01 -1.23 -4.95
CA ALA A 18 12.28 -1.86 -6.04
C ALA A 18 12.79 -3.28 -6.39
N GLY A 19 13.77 -3.80 -5.64
CA GLY A 19 14.30 -5.16 -5.85
C GLY A 19 15.15 -5.30 -7.12
N ALA A 20 15.72 -4.21 -7.62
CA ALA A 20 16.69 -4.27 -8.71
C ALA A 20 17.98 -5.03 -8.28
N PRO A 21 18.78 -5.53 -9.24
CA PRO A 21 20.07 -6.17 -8.92
C PRO A 21 20.99 -5.26 -8.11
N VAL A 22 21.74 -5.85 -7.17
CA VAL A 22 22.75 -5.13 -6.39
C VAL A 22 23.87 -4.65 -7.31
N PRO A 23 24.19 -3.35 -7.35
CA PRO A 23 25.28 -2.85 -8.18
C PRO A 23 26.64 -3.45 -7.77
N PRO A 24 27.57 -3.65 -8.72
CA PRO A 24 28.92 -4.13 -8.40
C PRO A 24 29.62 -3.27 -7.34
N GLY A 25 30.36 -3.92 -6.43
CA GLY A 25 31.11 -3.26 -5.37
C GLY A 25 30.33 -3.03 -4.06
N PHE A 26 29.05 -3.41 -4.00
CA PHE A 26 28.28 -3.45 -2.75
C PHE A 26 28.20 -4.88 -2.21
N ASP A 27 28.25 -5.02 -0.88
CA ASP A 27 27.97 -6.28 -0.20
C ASP A 27 26.48 -6.61 -0.32
N ALA A 28 26.16 -7.65 -1.09
CA ALA A 28 24.79 -8.08 -1.34
C ALA A 28 24.02 -8.44 -0.06
N ARG A 29 24.70 -8.99 0.95
CA ARG A 29 24.09 -9.34 2.24
C ARG A 29 23.73 -8.08 3.02
N LEU A 30 24.60 -7.09 3.06
CA LEU A 30 24.31 -5.81 3.73
C LEU A 30 23.17 -5.05 3.03
N VAL A 31 23.14 -5.08 1.70
CA VAL A 31 22.04 -4.48 0.92
C VAL A 31 20.72 -5.17 1.21
N GLU A 32 20.69 -6.51 1.31
CA GLU A 32 19.46 -7.24 1.65
C GLU A 32 18.99 -6.97 3.09
N VAL A 33 19.91 -6.84 4.06
CA VAL A 33 19.58 -6.42 5.42
C VAL A 33 18.94 -5.03 5.43
N ALA A 34 19.52 -4.08 4.70
CA ALA A 34 18.98 -2.73 4.58
C ALA A 34 17.60 -2.72 3.89
N ARG A 35 17.45 -3.47 2.79
CA ARG A 35 16.17 -3.65 2.08
C ARG A 35 15.08 -4.20 3.01
N THR A 36 15.40 -5.25 3.78
CA THR A 36 14.48 -5.83 4.76
C THR A 36 14.07 -4.82 5.84
N ALA A 37 15.03 -4.04 6.36
CA ALA A 37 14.74 -2.99 7.34
C ALA A 37 13.83 -1.89 6.76
N LEU A 38 14.06 -1.47 5.51
CA LEU A 38 13.22 -0.50 4.81
C LEU A 38 11.80 -1.02 4.57
N LEU A 39 11.63 -2.29 4.16
CA LEU A 39 10.30 -2.90 4.00
C LEU A 39 9.53 -2.93 5.32
N ARG A 40 10.18 -3.25 6.44
CA ARG A 40 9.57 -3.21 7.77
C ARG A 40 9.17 -1.79 8.17
N LYS A 41 10.03 -0.79 7.91
CA LYS A 41 9.71 0.63 8.17
C LYS A 41 8.49 1.07 7.36
N ARG A 42 8.46 0.76 6.06
CA ARG A 42 7.33 1.04 5.17
C ARG A 42 6.04 0.38 5.65
N ALA A 43 6.11 -0.89 6.08
CA ALA A 43 4.94 -1.59 6.65
C ALA A 43 4.36 -0.85 7.87
N GLY A 44 5.23 -0.32 8.75
CA GLY A 44 4.79 0.49 9.89
C GLY A 44 4.17 1.83 9.48
N GLU A 45 4.73 2.52 8.48
CA GLU A 45 4.16 3.76 7.94
C GLU A 45 2.79 3.53 7.30
N VAL A 46 2.64 2.45 6.54
CA VAL A 46 1.36 2.07 5.92
C VAL A 46 0.35 1.67 6.99
N ALA A 47 0.73 0.90 8.03
CA ALA A 47 -0.18 0.56 9.12
C ALA A 47 -0.75 1.79 9.84
N ARG A 48 0.05 2.84 10.03
CA ARG A 48 -0.44 4.10 10.61
C ARG A 48 -1.46 4.78 9.70
N GLN A 49 -1.27 4.69 8.39
CA GLN A 49 -2.19 5.28 7.42
C GLN A 49 -3.39 4.41 7.10
N TRP A 50 -3.31 3.10 7.29
CA TRP A 50 -4.31 2.08 6.95
C TRP A 50 -4.49 1.08 8.11
N PRO A 51 -5.01 1.55 9.27
CA PRO A 51 -5.01 0.78 10.50
C PRO A 51 -5.91 -0.46 10.44
N LEU A 52 -7.04 -0.42 9.72
CA LEU A 52 -7.96 -1.54 9.65
C LEU A 52 -7.45 -2.61 8.69
N LEU A 53 -6.81 -2.22 7.58
CA LEU A 53 -6.06 -3.12 6.71
C LEU A 53 -4.95 -3.85 7.49
N ALA A 54 -4.14 -3.13 8.26
CA ALA A 54 -3.07 -3.75 9.05
C ALA A 54 -3.62 -4.67 10.15
N ALA A 55 -4.62 -4.21 10.90
CA ALA A 55 -5.26 -5.00 11.95
C ALA A 55 -5.89 -6.29 11.41
N ALA A 56 -6.46 -6.26 10.20
CA ALA A 56 -7.05 -7.44 9.58
C ALA A 56 -6.04 -8.55 9.26
N HIS A 57 -4.78 -8.20 9.01
CA HIS A 57 -3.67 -9.16 8.83
C HIS A 57 -2.97 -9.52 10.15
N GLY A 58 -3.23 -8.76 11.22
CA GLY A 58 -2.71 -9.02 12.56
C GLY A 58 -1.18 -9.16 12.58
N PRO A 59 -0.63 -10.18 13.30
CA PRO A 59 0.81 -10.42 13.37
C PRO A 59 1.49 -10.67 12.00
N ARG A 60 0.72 -11.07 10.98
CA ARG A 60 1.25 -11.32 9.63
C ARG A 60 1.45 -10.04 8.83
N TRP A 61 0.95 -8.89 9.31
CA TRP A 61 1.00 -7.63 8.57
C TRP A 61 2.37 -7.29 7.97
N PRO A 62 3.50 -7.30 8.73
CA PRO A 62 4.79 -6.95 8.16
C PRO A 62 5.20 -7.87 7.01
N ALA A 63 4.91 -9.17 7.11
CA ALA A 63 5.24 -10.15 6.08
C ALA A 63 4.33 -9.99 4.84
N THR A 64 3.03 -9.80 5.05
CA THR A 64 2.06 -9.55 3.97
C THR A 64 2.44 -8.30 3.17
N PHE A 65 2.75 -7.20 3.86
CA PHE A 65 3.18 -5.96 3.21
C PHE A 65 4.51 -6.13 2.50
N ALA A 66 5.52 -6.74 3.15
CA ALA A 66 6.84 -6.90 2.57
C ALA A 66 6.81 -7.76 1.30
N ALA A 67 6.04 -8.86 1.29
CA ALA A 67 5.89 -9.71 0.12
C ALA A 67 5.27 -8.95 -1.08
N TRP A 68 4.26 -8.12 -0.82
CA TRP A 68 3.67 -7.27 -1.84
C TRP A 68 4.63 -6.15 -2.30
N ALA A 69 5.37 -5.51 -1.38
CA ALA A 69 6.22 -4.37 -1.71
C ALA A 69 7.61 -4.75 -2.26
N ALA A 70 8.03 -6.02 -2.18
CA ALA A 70 9.39 -6.47 -2.44
C ALA A 70 9.98 -6.02 -3.80
N ALA A 71 9.14 -5.95 -4.84
CA ALA A 71 9.54 -5.55 -6.20
C ALA A 71 8.88 -4.24 -6.65
N ARG A 72 8.38 -3.43 -5.70
CA ARG A 72 7.59 -2.23 -5.98
C ARG A 72 8.22 -1.00 -5.32
N PRO A 73 8.61 0.01 -6.11
CA PRO A 73 8.94 1.33 -5.57
C PRO A 73 7.83 1.83 -4.64
N THR A 74 8.20 2.63 -3.64
CA THR A 74 7.20 3.27 -2.78
C THR A 74 6.52 4.42 -3.54
N ASN A 75 5.19 4.48 -3.46
CA ASN A 75 4.39 5.62 -3.91
C ASN A 75 3.94 6.50 -2.73
N GLY A 76 4.48 6.24 -1.54
CA GLY A 76 4.09 6.83 -0.27
C GLY A 76 3.02 6.01 0.45
N SER A 77 3.01 6.06 1.78
CA SER A 77 2.26 5.13 2.63
C SER A 77 0.73 5.11 2.39
N VAL A 78 0.13 6.25 2.05
CA VAL A 78 -1.29 6.32 1.71
C VAL A 78 -1.60 5.57 0.42
N ARG A 79 -0.76 5.73 -0.62
CA ARG A 79 -0.95 5.09 -1.93
C ARG A 79 -0.61 3.61 -1.87
N ASP A 80 0.51 3.27 -1.22
CA ASP A 80 0.92 1.87 -1.02
C ASP A 80 -0.17 1.04 -0.34
N GLY A 81 -0.82 1.57 0.70
CA GLY A 81 -1.93 0.86 1.34
C GLY A 81 -3.17 0.70 0.44
N TRP A 82 -3.43 1.68 -0.43
CA TRP A 82 -4.51 1.60 -1.40
C TRP A 82 -4.26 0.53 -2.46
N ASP A 83 -3.05 0.52 -3.02
CA ASP A 83 -2.64 -0.40 -4.07
C ASP A 83 -2.57 -1.83 -3.54
N LEU A 84 -2.10 -2.03 -2.29
CA LEU A 84 -2.17 -3.32 -1.61
C LEU A 84 -3.62 -3.78 -1.41
N ALA A 85 -4.49 -2.94 -0.86
CA ALA A 85 -5.88 -3.30 -0.60
C ALA A 85 -6.61 -3.67 -1.90
N ARG A 86 -6.41 -2.90 -2.98
CA ARG A 86 -6.97 -3.21 -4.31
C ARG A 86 -6.42 -4.51 -4.88
N ALA A 87 -5.11 -4.75 -4.77
CA ALA A 87 -4.51 -5.99 -5.23
C ALA A 87 -5.08 -7.22 -4.50
N GLN A 88 -5.31 -7.12 -3.19
CA GLN A 88 -5.95 -8.18 -2.41
C GLN A 88 -7.44 -8.34 -2.72
N ALA A 89 -8.16 -7.25 -3.02
CA ALA A 89 -9.56 -7.31 -3.44
C ALA A 89 -9.69 -8.01 -4.78
N ALA A 90 -8.83 -7.66 -5.74
CA ALA A 90 -8.82 -8.25 -7.08
C ALA A 90 -8.52 -9.75 -7.07
N SER A 91 -7.69 -10.22 -6.13
CA SER A 91 -7.40 -11.65 -5.93
C SER A 91 -8.37 -12.36 -4.97
N GLY A 92 -9.38 -11.66 -4.45
CA GLY A 92 -10.40 -12.24 -3.57
C GLY A 92 -9.89 -12.60 -2.16
N VAL A 93 -8.71 -12.12 -1.75
CA VAL A 93 -8.10 -12.44 -0.45
C VAL A 93 -8.17 -11.29 0.56
N LEU A 94 -8.81 -10.16 0.20
CA LEU A 94 -8.93 -9.01 1.10
C LEU A 94 -9.88 -9.34 2.28
N PRO A 95 -9.39 -9.32 3.52
CA PRO A 95 -10.26 -9.55 4.68
C PRO A 95 -11.35 -8.48 4.78
N ARG A 96 -12.51 -8.86 5.34
CA ARG A 96 -13.69 -7.97 5.45
C ARG A 96 -13.38 -6.60 6.06
N LEU A 97 -12.66 -6.57 7.18
CA LEU A 97 -12.33 -5.32 7.88
C LEU A 97 -11.51 -4.36 6.99
N ALA A 98 -10.59 -4.92 6.21
CA ALA A 98 -9.80 -4.16 5.25
C ALA A 98 -10.63 -3.70 4.04
N ALA A 99 -11.57 -4.53 3.59
CA ALA A 99 -12.51 -4.18 2.52
C ALA A 99 -13.41 -3.00 2.91
N GLU A 100 -13.90 -2.98 4.15
CA GLU A 100 -14.72 -1.88 4.67
C GLU A 100 -13.93 -0.56 4.73
N GLU A 101 -12.64 -0.59 5.13
CA GLU A 101 -11.76 0.58 5.07
C GLU A 101 -11.54 1.07 3.64
N LEU A 102 -11.25 0.16 2.71
CA LEU A 102 -11.06 0.49 1.30
C LEU A 102 -12.31 1.15 0.71
N ALA A 103 -13.50 0.60 0.95
CA ALA A 103 -14.75 1.18 0.48
C ALA A 103 -15.02 2.57 1.08
N ALA A 104 -14.78 2.75 2.38
CA ALA A 104 -14.95 4.06 3.03
C ALA A 104 -14.04 5.13 2.40
N ARG A 105 -12.80 4.76 2.08
CA ARG A 105 -11.85 5.64 1.39
C ARG A 105 -12.25 5.90 -0.05
N GLU A 106 -12.69 4.90 -0.80
CA GLU A 106 -13.13 5.06 -2.20
C GLU A 106 -14.38 5.93 -2.34
N ALA A 107 -15.28 5.88 -1.35
CA ALA A 107 -16.42 6.79 -1.24
C ALA A 107 -15.98 8.24 -0.91
N THR A 108 -14.88 8.43 -0.18
CA THR A 108 -14.41 9.77 0.24
C THR A 108 -13.45 10.41 -0.75
N PHE A 109 -12.58 9.62 -1.37
CA PHE A 109 -11.47 10.08 -2.18
C PHE A 109 -11.49 9.41 -3.56
N ARG A 110 -10.91 10.12 -4.53
CA ARG A 110 -10.61 9.63 -5.86
C ARG A 110 -9.11 9.40 -5.94
N TYR A 111 -8.74 8.19 -6.36
CA TYR A 111 -7.37 7.78 -6.62
C TYR A 111 -7.36 6.82 -7.82
N ASP A 112 -6.62 7.18 -8.85
CA ASP A 112 -6.51 6.50 -10.14
C ASP A 112 -5.34 5.50 -10.22
N GLY A 113 -4.51 5.42 -9.17
CA GLY A 113 -3.34 4.54 -9.13
C GLY A 113 -2.02 5.22 -9.47
N THR A 114 -2.03 6.47 -9.94
CA THR A 114 -0.80 7.16 -10.40
C THR A 114 -0.70 8.57 -9.82
N GLY A 115 -1.81 9.30 -9.77
CA GLY A 115 -1.91 10.66 -9.31
C GLY A 115 -1.98 10.78 -7.78
N ALA A 116 -2.01 12.02 -7.32
CA ALA A 116 -2.23 12.29 -5.91
C ALA A 116 -3.69 12.06 -5.52
N VAL A 117 -3.91 11.52 -4.33
CA VAL A 117 -5.26 11.27 -3.79
C VAL A 117 -6.01 12.60 -3.64
N ARG A 118 -7.26 12.66 -4.12
CA ARG A 118 -8.10 13.86 -4.08
C ARG A 118 -9.41 13.57 -3.38
N ARG A 119 -9.89 14.48 -2.53
CA ARG A 119 -11.20 14.33 -1.90
C ARG A 119 -12.31 14.50 -2.93
N ARG A 120 -13.33 13.64 -2.89
CA ARG A 120 -14.54 13.78 -3.71
C ARG A 120 -15.39 14.94 -3.19
N ARG A 121 -15.98 15.70 -4.11
CA ARG A 121 -16.89 16.82 -3.80
C ARG A 121 -18.36 16.46 -3.97
N ALA A 122 -18.66 15.41 -4.72
CA ALA A 122 -20.01 14.91 -4.97
C ALA A 122 -20.26 13.59 -4.20
N PRO A 123 -21.52 13.28 -3.85
CA PRO A 123 -21.91 12.01 -3.23
C PRO A 123 -21.37 10.80 -3.99
N ALA A 124 -20.99 9.76 -3.27
CA ALA A 124 -20.46 8.54 -3.86
C ALA A 124 -20.85 7.29 -3.06
N LEU A 125 -20.90 6.16 -3.77
CA LEU A 125 -21.15 4.83 -3.21
C LEU A 125 -19.96 3.93 -3.55
N ALA A 126 -19.51 3.15 -2.58
CA ALA A 126 -18.55 2.07 -2.78
C ALA A 126 -19.05 0.80 -2.08
N ARG A 127 -18.74 -0.37 -2.63
CA ARG A 127 -19.18 -1.66 -2.09
C ARG A 127 -17.98 -2.46 -1.58
N ALA A 128 -18.15 -3.14 -0.47
CA ALA A 128 -17.15 -4.04 0.09
C ALA A 128 -17.81 -5.19 0.86
N ALA A 129 -17.56 -6.44 0.45
CA ALA A 129 -17.84 -7.64 1.23
C ALA A 129 -19.18 -7.63 2.03
N GLY A 130 -20.30 -7.32 1.35
CA GLY A 130 -21.63 -7.25 1.96
C GLY A 130 -22.01 -5.92 2.65
N ALA A 131 -21.13 -4.92 2.59
CA ALA A 131 -21.34 -3.55 3.04
C ALA A 131 -21.32 -2.56 1.87
N VAL A 132 -21.99 -1.42 2.07
CA VAL A 132 -21.99 -0.26 1.18
C VAL A 132 -21.49 0.95 1.97
N ALA A 133 -20.39 1.55 1.54
CA ALA A 133 -19.97 2.86 2.02
C ALA A 133 -20.68 3.95 1.21
N VAL A 134 -21.35 4.86 1.90
CA VAL A 134 -22.09 5.97 1.32
C VAL A 134 -21.50 7.29 1.80
N GLN A 135 -21.12 8.16 0.86
CA GLN A 135 -20.67 9.51 1.14
C GLN A 135 -21.76 10.52 0.79
N VAL A 136 -22.22 11.30 1.78
CA VAL A 136 -23.17 12.41 1.63
C VAL A 136 -22.75 13.57 2.54
N GLY A 137 -22.70 14.80 2.02
CA GLY A 137 -22.39 16.00 2.83
C GLY A 137 -21.03 15.94 3.54
N GLY A 138 -20.03 15.32 2.91
CA GLY A 138 -18.68 15.16 3.47
C GLY A 138 -18.52 14.07 4.53
N ARG A 139 -19.59 13.38 4.91
CA ARG A 139 -19.58 12.25 5.87
C ARG A 139 -19.71 10.92 5.16
N VAL A 140 -19.03 9.88 5.68
CA VAL A 140 -19.18 8.50 5.21
C VAL A 140 -19.96 7.68 6.24
N ARG A 141 -20.83 6.80 5.74
CA ARG A 141 -21.57 5.79 6.51
C ARG A 141 -21.35 4.43 5.86
N LEU A 142 -20.98 3.44 6.67
CA LEU A 142 -20.93 2.04 6.25
C LEU A 142 -22.28 1.39 6.61
N LEU A 143 -23.02 0.98 5.60
CA LEU A 143 -24.28 0.27 5.72
C LEU A 143 -24.02 -1.22 5.48
N ARG A 144 -24.37 -2.07 6.45
CA ARG A 144 -24.30 -3.53 6.32
C ARG A 144 -25.71 -4.05 6.09
N ARG A 145 -25.88 -5.03 5.20
CA ARG A 145 -27.15 -5.78 5.17
C ARG A 145 -27.25 -6.63 6.44
N PRO A 146 -28.39 -6.62 7.16
CA PRO A 146 -28.64 -7.61 8.19
C PRO A 146 -28.62 -9.01 7.54
N ALA A 147 -28.04 -9.96 8.26
CA ALA A 147 -27.91 -11.35 7.82
C ALA A 147 -29.28 -12.02 7.71
#